data_AF-A0A4Z0KTB0-F1
#
_entry.id   AF-A0A4Z0KTB0-F1
#
_cell.length_a   1.000
_cell.length_b   1.000
_cell.length_c   1.000
_cell.angle_alpha   90.00
_cell.angle_beta   90.00
_cell.angle_gamma   90.00
#
_symmetry.space_group_name_H-M   'P 1'
#
loop_
_entity.id
_entity.type
_entity.pdbx_description
1 polymer ?
#
loop_
_entity_poly.entity_id
_entity_poly.type
_entity_poly.pdbx_seq_one_letter_code
_entity_poly.pdbx_strand_id
1 'polypeptide(L)'
;MDKWLYADITHFSQFFQYLHEQDAIPGFADDITWDFISNVNCITRNAPLYGALESMKFADFAAWSEVRFTGMVKTAMALAVTTILKELTP
;
A
#
# COMPACT_ATOMS: atom_id res chain seq x y z
N MET A 1 -16.21 -13.24 7.45
CA MET A 1 -15.08 -12.42 6.98
C MET A 1 -14.39 -11.85 8.20
N ASP A 2 -13.08 -12.06 8.34
CA ASP A 2 -12.33 -11.56 9.49
C ASP A 2 -12.31 -10.03 9.53
N LYS A 3 -12.23 -9.46 10.75
CA LYS A 3 -12.23 -8.00 10.95
C LYS A 3 -11.14 -7.29 10.14
N TRP A 4 -9.94 -7.89 10.10
CA TRP A 4 -8.80 -7.31 9.39
C TRP A 4 -9.02 -7.33 7.86
N LEU A 5 -9.60 -8.42 7.34
CA LEU A 5 -9.89 -8.58 5.92
C LEU A 5 -10.97 -7.60 5.45
N TYR A 6 -12.02 -7.44 6.26
CA TYR A 6 -13.05 -6.43 6.01
C TYR A 6 -12.48 -5.01 6.04
N ALA A 7 -11.61 -4.70 7.02
CA ALA A 7 -10.96 -3.39 7.13
C ALA A 7 -10.12 -3.08 5.89
N ASP A 8 -9.28 -4.02 5.44
CA ASP A 8 -8.43 -3.83 4.26
C ASP A 8 -9.28 -3.61 2.99
N ILE A 9 -10.28 -4.45 2.73
CA ILE A 9 -11.18 -4.29 1.56
C ILE A 9 -11.89 -2.93 1.59
N THR A 10 -12.39 -2.53 2.76
CA THR A 10 -13.05 -1.23 2.93
C THR A 10 -12.07 -0.09 2.66
N HIS A 11 -10.83 -0.20 3.15
CA HIS A 11 -9.81 0.82 2.95
C HIS A 11 -9.43 0.96 1.48
N PHE A 12 -9.26 -0.15 0.75
CA PHE A 12 -9.05 -0.13 -0.71
C PHE A 12 -10.23 0.54 -1.44
N SER A 13 -11.46 0.26 -1.02
CA SER A 13 -12.67 0.86 -1.63
C SER A 13 -12.74 2.37 -1.38
N GLN A 14 -12.43 2.82 -0.16
CA GLN A 14 -12.37 4.24 0.21
C GLN A 14 -11.28 4.97 -0.57
N PHE A 15 -10.09 4.39 -0.67
CA PHE A 15 -8.99 4.98 -1.42
C PHE A 15 -9.33 5.07 -2.91
N PHE A 16 -9.94 4.04 -3.48
CA PHE A 16 -10.42 4.06 -4.87
C PHE A 16 -11.46 5.16 -5.12
N GLN A 17 -12.45 5.31 -4.23
CA GLN A 17 -13.44 6.39 -4.31
C GLN A 17 -12.77 7.76 -4.25
N TYR A 18 -11.87 7.94 -3.29
CA TYR A 18 -11.08 9.17 -3.17
C TYR A 18 -10.34 9.49 -4.47
N LEU A 19 -9.62 8.54 -5.07
CA LEU A 19 -8.88 8.74 -6.32
C LEU A 19 -9.80 9.13 -7.49
N HIS A 20 -11.04 8.61 -7.52
CA HIS A 20 -12.02 8.91 -8.56
C HIS A 20 -12.64 10.31 -8.44
N GLU A 21 -12.62 10.88 -7.24
CA GLU A 21 -13.13 12.23 -6.97
C GLU A 21 -12.06 13.31 -7.17
N GLN A 22 -10.78 12.94 -7.34
CA GLN A 22 -9.69 13.90 -7.57
C GLN A 22 -9.53 14.25 -9.04
N ASP A 23 -9.32 15.54 -9.32
CA ASP A 23 -8.92 16.04 -10.65
C ASP A 23 -7.47 15.63 -11.03
N ALA A 24 -6.61 15.48 -10.02
CA ALA A 24 -5.22 15.04 -10.18
C ALA A 24 -4.98 13.80 -9.29
N ILE A 25 -4.69 12.68 -9.93
CA ILE A 25 -4.50 11.39 -9.25
C ILE A 25 -3.14 11.38 -8.54
N PRO A 26 -3.09 11.16 -7.22
CA PRO A 26 -1.85 10.96 -6.48
C PRO A 26 -0.98 9.84 -7.05
N GLY A 27 0.33 10.08 -7.05
CA GLY A 27 1.35 9.11 -7.39
C GLY A 27 1.60 8.08 -6.28
N PHE A 28 2.35 7.03 -6.62
CA PHE A 28 2.72 5.98 -5.66
C PHE A 28 3.76 6.43 -4.63
N ALA A 29 4.52 7.49 -4.93
CA ALA A 29 5.51 8.07 -4.02
C ALA A 29 4.93 9.15 -3.09
N ASP A 30 3.69 9.58 -3.34
CA ASP A 30 3.05 10.67 -2.61
C ASP A 30 2.67 10.25 -1.18
N ASP A 31 2.66 11.22 -0.26
CA ASP A 31 2.41 10.98 1.16
C ASP A 31 1.04 10.35 1.42
N ILE A 32 0.02 10.71 0.63
CA ILE A 32 -1.31 10.11 0.78
C ILE A 32 -1.32 8.61 0.45
N THR A 33 -0.51 8.18 -0.52
CA THR A 33 -0.36 6.76 -0.85
C THR A 33 0.41 6.03 0.25
N TRP A 34 1.40 6.70 0.87
CA TRP A 34 2.10 6.18 2.04
C TRP A 34 1.17 5.96 3.24
N ASP A 35 0.31 6.94 3.53
CA ASP A 35 -0.68 6.85 4.60
C ASP A 35 -1.66 5.70 4.34
N PHE A 36 -2.12 5.55 3.10
CA PHE A 36 -2.96 4.43 2.69
C PHE A 36 -2.30 3.07 2.97
N ILE A 37 -1.10 2.82 2.42
CA ILE A 37 -0.45 1.50 2.57
C ILE A 37 -0.07 1.19 4.02
N SER A 38 0.19 2.23 4.83
CA SER A 38 0.50 2.10 6.26
C SER A 38 -0.73 1.72 7.10
N ASN A 39 -1.94 1.80 6.54
CA ASN A 39 -3.18 1.39 7.19
C ASN A 39 -3.74 0.05 6.66
N VAL A 40 -3.07 -0.60 5.70
CA VAL A 40 -3.46 -1.92 5.18
C VAL A 40 -2.82 -3.03 6.02
N ASN A 41 -3.62 -3.88 6.65
CA ASN A 41 -3.16 -4.97 7.52
C ASN A 41 -2.30 -6.00 6.76
N CYS A 42 -2.68 -6.38 5.53
CA CYS A 42 -1.87 -7.27 4.69
C CYS A 42 -0.43 -6.78 4.50
N ILE A 43 -0.22 -5.47 4.44
CA ILE A 43 1.09 -4.85 4.22
C ILE A 43 1.82 -4.75 5.56
N THR A 44 1.21 -4.13 6.56
CA THR A 44 1.85 -3.88 7.87
C THR A 44 2.19 -5.15 8.64
N ARG A 45 1.43 -6.24 8.45
CA ARG A 45 1.73 -7.55 9.06
C ARG A 45 2.88 -8.28 8.37
N ASN A 46 3.21 -7.93 7.13
CA ASN A 46 4.37 -8.46 6.44
C ASN A 46 5.61 -7.66 6.86
N ALA A 47 6.13 -7.95 8.06
CA ALA A 47 7.22 -7.18 8.68
C ALA A 47 8.46 -6.99 7.78
N PRO A 48 8.96 -7.99 7.03
CA PRO A 48 10.07 -7.79 6.10
C PRO A 48 9.75 -6.79 4.98
N LEU A 49 8.55 -6.88 4.40
CA LEU A 49 8.10 -5.98 3.34
C LEU A 49 7.90 -4.55 3.86
N TYR A 50 7.20 -4.41 4.98
CA TYR A 50 6.89 -3.11 5.56
C TYR A 50 8.15 -2.40 6.08
N GLY A 51 9.05 -3.11 6.76
CA GLY A 51 10.32 -2.53 7.20
C GLY A 51 11.21 -2.08 6.03
N ALA A 52 11.17 -2.78 4.90
CA ALA A 52 11.86 -2.35 3.68
C ALA A 52 11.22 -1.08 3.09
N LEU A 53 9.89 -0.99 3.08
CA LEU A 53 9.15 0.21 2.65
C LEU A 53 9.48 1.42 3.53
N GLU A 54 9.48 1.27 4.86
CA GLU A 54 9.87 2.33 5.81
C GLU A 54 11.31 2.78 5.57
N SER A 55 12.23 1.83 5.44
CA SER A 55 13.64 2.12 5.18
C SER A 55 13.84 2.90 3.88
N MET A 56 13.04 2.62 2.85
CA MET A 56 13.10 3.36 1.58
C MET A 56 12.41 4.73 1.68
N LYS A 57 11.26 4.85 2.35
CA LYS A 57 10.50 6.11 2.50
C LYS A 57 11.30 7.17 3.26
N PHE A 58 12.06 6.77 4.27
CA PHE A 58 12.80 7.68 5.15
C PHE A 58 14.30 7.77 4.84
N ALA A 59 14.77 7.08 3.80
CA ALA A 59 16.14 7.22 3.35
C ALA A 59 16.36 8.51 2.56
N ASP A 60 17.61 8.96 2.52
CA ASP A 60 18.02 10.08 1.69
C ASP A 60 17.87 9.75 0.19
N PHE A 61 17.58 10.76 -0.63
CA PHE A 61 17.42 10.65 -2.09
C PHE A 61 18.67 10.06 -2.77
N ALA A 62 19.85 10.21 -2.18
CA ALA A 62 21.09 9.60 -2.67
C ALA A 62 21.09 8.07 -2.54
N ALA A 63 20.34 7.51 -1.57
CA ALA A 63 20.28 6.07 -1.31
C ALA A 63 19.20 5.37 -2.15
N TRP A 64 18.09 6.04 -2.46
CA TRP A 64 16.98 5.46 -3.22
C TRP A 64 16.37 6.44 -4.22
N SER A 65 16.22 5.98 -5.46
CA SER A 65 15.44 6.71 -6.45
C SER A 65 13.95 6.53 -6.21
N GLU A 66 13.17 7.59 -6.49
CA GLU A 66 11.70 7.58 -6.43
C GLU A 66 11.09 6.43 -7.27
N VAL A 67 11.73 6.09 -8.40
CA VAL A 67 11.34 4.97 -9.26
C VAL A 67 11.42 3.63 -8.51
N ARG A 68 12.46 3.41 -7.70
CA ARG A 68 12.61 2.18 -6.90
C ARG A 68 11.58 2.12 -5.80
N PHE A 69 11.36 3.23 -5.10
CA PHE A 69 10.32 3.31 -4.06
C PHE A 69 8.93 3.03 -4.65
N THR A 70 8.59 3.68 -5.77
CA THR A 70 7.35 3.44 -6.51
C THR A 70 7.18 1.97 -6.89
N GLY A 71 8.25 1.32 -7.35
CA GLY A 71 8.24 -0.12 -7.66
C GLY A 71 7.89 -0.96 -6.43
N MET A 72 8.49 -0.66 -5.28
CA MET A 72 8.25 -1.37 -4.03
C MET A 72 6.82 -1.19 -3.51
N VAL A 73 6.29 0.04 -3.56
CA VAL A 73 4.89 0.33 -3.19
C VAL A 73 3.91 -0.47 -4.06
N LYS A 74 4.13 -0.51 -5.38
CA LYS A 74 3.32 -1.31 -6.30
C LYS A 74 3.37 -2.80 -5.96
N THR A 75 4.55 -3.34 -5.67
CA THR A 75 4.70 -4.74 -5.24
C THR A 75 3.93 -5.01 -3.95
N ALA A 76 4.00 -4.11 -2.97
CA ALA A 76 3.28 -4.27 -1.71
C ALA A 76 1.76 -4.28 -1.90
N MET A 77 1.22 -3.37 -2.71
CA MET A 77 -0.21 -3.33 -3.04
C MET A 77 -0.65 -4.60 -3.79
N ALA A 78 0.14 -5.09 -4.76
CA ALA A 78 -0.18 -6.31 -5.49
C ALA A 78 -0.21 -7.55 -4.59
N LEU A 79 0.75 -7.66 -3.66
CA LEU A 79 0.77 -8.72 -2.65
C LEU A 79 -0.41 -8.62 -1.69
N ALA A 80 -0.81 -7.41 -1.28
CA ALA A 80 -1.97 -7.20 -0.43
C ALA A 80 -3.26 -7.67 -1.11
N VAL A 81 -3.51 -7.26 -2.35
CA VAL A 81 -4.70 -7.70 -3.12
C VAL A 81 -4.69 -9.21 -3.35
N THR A 82 -3.53 -9.79 -3.67
CA THR A 82 -3.39 -11.25 -3.85
C THR A 82 -3.70 -12.01 -2.55
N THR A 83 -3.26 -11.49 -1.41
CA THR A 83 -3.56 -12.06 -0.09
C THR A 83 -5.05 -11.98 0.22
N ILE A 84 -5.67 -10.81 0.01
CA ILE A 84 -7.11 -10.61 0.17
C ILE A 84 -7.90 -11.61 -0.68
N LEU A 85 -7.56 -11.75 -1.97
CA LEU A 85 -8.23 -12.68 -2.87
C LEU A 85 -8.10 -14.13 -2.41
N LYS A 86 -6.90 -14.54 -1.98
CA LYS A 86 -6.67 -15.89 -1.44
C LYS A 86 -7.55 -16.19 -0.22
N GLU A 87 -7.76 -15.23 0.67
CA GLU A 87 -8.61 -15.40 1.85
C GLU A 87 -10.11 -15.38 1.52
N LEU A 88 -10.51 -14.76 0.39
CA LEU A 88 -11.90 -14.76 -0.09
C LEU A 88 -12.26 -16.04 -0.86
N THR A 89 -11.27 -16.71 -1.46
CA THR A 89 -11.43 -17.99 -2.16
C THR A 89 -10.47 -19.04 -1.58
N PRO A 90 -10.77 -19.58 -0.38
CA PRO A 90 -9.89 -20.51 0.31
C PRO A 90 -9.72 -21.85 -0.41
#